data_AF-A0A2V6AIJ4-F1
#
_entry.id   AF-A0A2V6AIJ4-F1
#
_cell.length_a   1.000
_cell.length_b   1.000
_cell.length_c   1.000
_cell.angle_alpha   90.00
_cell.angle_beta   90.00
_cell.angle_gamma   90.00
#
_symmetry.space_group_name_H-M   'P 1'
#
loop_
_entity.id
_entity.type
_entity.pdbx_description
1 polymer ?
#
loop_
_entity_poly.entity_id
_entity_poly.type
_entity_poly.pdbx_seq_one_letter_code
_entity_poly.pdbx_strand_id
1 'polypeptide(L)'
;MERTWKSKKDRRDAAVAFLQKTITDPDVRSAVLKDRKAAHRHFEKAGDINIPDDIEVICVGPSTQERDRLIVFVLPPEDTSPEHIDAFKYWIGTWVPYSGEPITSFLSHRKTESEIAVPSLK
;
A
#
# COMPACT_ATOMS: atom_id res chain seq x y z
N MET A 1 -27.15 14.73 9.82
CA MET A 1 -27.11 13.26 9.93
C MET A 1 -25.77 12.85 9.37
N GLU A 2 -24.82 12.48 10.22
CA GLU A 2 -23.50 12.03 9.75
C GLU A 2 -23.65 10.76 8.92
N ARG A 3 -23.09 10.76 7.71
CA ARG A 3 -23.08 9.54 6.88
C ARG A 3 -22.06 8.59 7.46
N THR A 4 -22.52 7.44 7.95
CA THR A 4 -21.62 6.34 8.30
C THR A 4 -20.95 5.83 7.02
N TRP A 5 -19.66 5.52 7.11
CA TRP A 5 -18.80 4.97 6.06
C TRP A 5 -19.34 3.62 5.51
N LYS A 6 -20.38 3.63 4.68
CA LYS A 6 -21.13 2.42 4.27
C LYS A 6 -20.79 1.90 2.88
N SER A 7 -20.33 2.75 1.97
CA SER A 7 -20.06 2.34 0.58
C SER A 7 -18.67 2.72 0.08
N LYS A 8 -18.24 2.07 -1.02
CA LYS A 8 -17.05 2.46 -1.78
C LYS A 8 -17.18 3.84 -2.42
N LYS A 9 -18.39 4.37 -2.56
CA LYS A 9 -18.65 5.70 -3.12
C LYS A 9 -18.40 6.77 -2.06
N ASP A 10 -18.92 6.59 -0.84
CA ASP A 10 -18.70 7.54 0.26
C ASP A 10 -17.21 7.73 0.55
N ARG A 11 -16.44 6.63 0.51
CA ARG A 11 -14.96 6.65 0.59
C ARG A 11 -14.32 7.60 -0.42
N ARG A 12 -14.73 7.47 -1.68
CA ARG A 12 -14.16 8.21 -2.79
C ARG A 12 -14.57 9.67 -2.71
N ASP A 13 -15.84 9.94 -2.44
CA ASP A 13 -16.37 11.30 -2.36
C ASP A 13 -15.71 12.06 -1.18
N ALA A 14 -15.53 11.41 -0.01
CA ALA A 14 -14.79 11.97 1.12
C ALA A 14 -13.30 12.22 0.81
N ALA A 15 -12.64 11.28 0.15
CA ALA A 15 -11.24 11.44 -0.25
C ALA A 15 -11.06 12.60 -1.25
N VAL A 16 -11.98 12.77 -2.21
CA VAL A 16 -11.96 13.89 -3.16
C VAL A 16 -12.15 15.22 -2.43
N ALA A 17 -13.14 15.31 -1.53
CA ALA A 17 -13.40 16.53 -0.75
C ALA A 17 -12.22 16.89 0.14
N PHE A 18 -11.63 15.90 0.82
CA PHE A 18 -10.44 16.08 1.64
C PHE A 18 -9.23 16.52 0.81
N LEU A 19 -8.96 15.86 -0.31
CA LEU A 19 -7.87 16.24 -1.21
C LEU A 19 -8.03 17.68 -1.69
N GLN A 20 -9.22 18.05 -2.15
CA GLN A 20 -9.51 19.42 -2.57
C GLN A 20 -9.22 20.42 -1.44
N LYS A 21 -9.61 20.09 -0.21
CA LYS A 21 -9.34 20.94 0.96
C LYS A 21 -7.84 21.11 1.22
N THR A 22 -7.04 20.06 1.11
CA THR A 22 -5.57 20.15 1.25
C THR A 22 -4.87 20.91 0.12
N ILE A 23 -5.56 21.18 -0.98
CA ILE A 23 -5.08 22.01 -2.08
C ILE A 23 -5.43 23.48 -1.84
N THR A 24 -6.64 23.76 -1.37
CA THR A 24 -7.17 25.12 -1.23
C THR A 24 -6.89 25.76 0.12
N ASP A 25 -6.59 24.98 1.15
CA ASP A 25 -6.38 25.44 2.53
C ASP A 25 -4.94 25.06 2.99
N PRO A 26 -4.01 26.03 2.99
CA PRO A 26 -2.63 25.80 3.42
C PRO A 26 -2.47 25.38 4.88
N ASP A 27 -3.38 25.83 5.76
CA ASP A 27 -3.33 25.50 7.19
C ASP A 27 -3.70 24.04 7.39
N VAL A 28 -4.76 23.58 6.73
CA VAL A 28 -5.11 22.15 6.68
C VAL A 28 -3.94 21.35 6.12
N ARG A 29 -3.36 21.77 4.99
CA ARG A 29 -2.22 21.07 4.38
C ARG A 29 -1.03 20.95 5.34
N SER A 30 -0.69 22.02 6.06
CA SER A 30 0.39 22.05 7.05
C SER A 30 0.09 21.14 8.24
N ALA A 31 -1.16 21.14 8.72
CA ALA A 31 -1.58 20.34 9.87
C ALA A 31 -1.52 18.84 9.57
N VAL A 32 -2.09 18.40 8.45
CA VAL A 32 -2.18 16.97 8.11
C VAL A 32 -0.83 16.33 7.78
N LEU A 33 0.17 17.14 7.39
CA LEU A 33 1.54 16.67 7.18
C LEU A 33 2.35 16.53 8.48
N LYS A 34 1.94 17.21 9.56
CA LYS A 34 2.65 17.19 10.84
C LYS A 34 2.04 16.22 11.84
N ASP A 35 0.73 16.00 11.78
CA ASP A 35 -0.01 15.22 12.76
C ASP A 35 -1.00 14.26 12.08
N ARG A 36 -0.82 12.97 12.32
CA ARG A 36 -1.71 11.92 11.81
C ARG A 36 -3.12 12.02 12.38
N LYS A 37 -3.28 12.47 13.64
CA LYS A 37 -4.60 12.71 14.23
C LYS A 37 -5.29 13.92 13.60
N ALA A 38 -4.52 14.90 13.13
CA ALA A 38 -5.09 15.99 12.33
C ALA A 38 -5.58 15.46 10.98
N ALA A 39 -4.82 14.60 10.30
CA ALA A 39 -5.23 13.99 9.04
C ALA A 39 -6.57 13.24 9.14
N HIS A 40 -6.73 12.39 10.16
CA HIS A 40 -8.00 11.68 10.43
C HIS A 40 -9.17 12.66 10.63
N ARG A 41 -9.07 13.59 11.61
CA ARG A 41 -10.11 14.58 11.91
C ARG A 41 -10.48 15.46 10.71
N HIS A 42 -9.49 15.90 9.94
CA HIS A 42 -9.74 16.73 8.77
C HIS A 42 -10.38 15.94 7.62
N PHE A 43 -10.06 14.65 7.48
CA PHE A 43 -10.70 13.77 6.52
C PHE A 43 -12.17 13.53 6.86
N GLU A 44 -12.48 13.19 8.11
CA GLU A 44 -13.85 13.05 8.62
C GLU A 44 -14.68 14.31 8.32
N LYS A 45 -14.15 15.46 8.75
CA LYS A 45 -14.82 16.75 8.59
C LYS A 45 -15.00 17.16 7.13
N ALA A 46 -14.04 16.85 6.25
CA ALA A 46 -14.16 17.19 4.83
C ALA A 46 -15.13 16.27 4.09
N GLY A 47 -15.20 15.00 4.50
CA GLY A 47 -16.11 14.02 3.91
C GLY A 47 -17.53 14.04 4.45
N ASP A 48 -17.79 14.75 5.57
CA ASP A 48 -19.04 14.66 6.34
C ASP A 48 -19.38 13.19 6.69
N ILE A 49 -18.34 12.47 7.13
CA ILE A 49 -18.40 11.05 7.52
C ILE A 49 -17.75 10.83 8.87
N ASN A 50 -18.19 9.77 9.54
CA ASN A 50 -17.57 9.27 10.76
C ASN A 50 -16.69 8.06 10.42
N ILE A 51 -15.44 8.08 10.90
CA ILE A 51 -14.43 7.08 10.64
C ILE A 51 -14.09 6.36 11.95
N PRO A 52 -14.13 5.01 11.96
CA PRO A 52 -13.64 4.23 13.08
C PRO A 52 -12.21 4.59 13.51
N ASP A 53 -11.93 4.60 14.81
CA ASP A 53 -10.62 4.99 15.38
C ASP A 53 -9.47 4.07 14.94
N ASP A 54 -9.77 2.85 14.51
CA ASP A 54 -8.81 1.87 13.99
C ASP A 54 -8.38 2.13 12.54
N ILE A 55 -9.02 3.08 11.85
CA ILE A 55 -8.61 3.48 10.50
C ILE A 55 -7.60 4.61 10.56
N GLU A 56 -6.45 4.41 9.92
CA GLU A 56 -5.41 5.43 9.81
C GLU A 56 -5.53 6.22 8.49
N VAL A 57 -5.46 7.55 8.59
CA VAL A 57 -5.35 8.46 7.43
C VAL A 57 -3.94 9.05 7.42
N ILE A 58 -3.14 8.68 6.42
CA ILE A 58 -1.74 9.10 6.30
C ILE A 58 -1.62 10.08 5.13
N CYS A 59 -1.13 11.29 5.40
CA CYS A 59 -0.81 12.28 4.37
C CYS A 59 0.71 12.37 4.21
N VAL A 60 1.20 12.26 2.97
CA VAL A 60 2.63 12.35 2.68
C VAL A 60 2.93 13.47 1.70
N GLY A 61 3.87 14.33 2.06
CA GLY A 61 4.26 15.51 1.27
C GLY A 61 4.95 15.17 -0.05
N PRO A 62 5.00 16.11 -1.01
CA PRO A 62 5.60 15.90 -2.34
C PRO A 62 7.09 15.62 -2.35
N SER A 63 7.83 16.09 -1.35
CA SER A 63 9.29 16.12 -1.33
C SER A 63 9.92 15.29 -0.20
N THR A 64 9.14 14.48 0.52
CA THR A 64 9.64 13.79 1.71
C THR A 64 10.05 12.35 1.44
N GLN A 65 11.20 11.96 1.99
CA GLN A 65 11.69 10.56 2.10
C GLN A 65 10.64 9.62 2.72
N GLU A 66 9.63 10.17 3.40
CA GLU A 66 8.51 9.42 3.96
C GLU A 66 7.73 8.64 2.91
N ARG A 67 7.68 9.12 1.65
CA ARG A 67 7.05 8.40 0.53
C ARG A 67 7.71 7.04 0.31
N ASP A 68 9.03 7.00 0.32
CA ASP A 68 9.82 5.79 0.08
C ASP A 68 9.78 4.82 1.27
N ARG A 69 9.30 5.28 2.43
CA ARG A 69 9.19 4.49 3.67
C ARG A 69 7.82 3.83 3.84
N LEU A 70 6.86 4.10 2.96
CA LEU A 70 5.51 3.54 3.07
C LEU A 70 5.38 2.24 2.28
N ILE A 71 5.20 1.14 3.00
CA ILE A 71 4.91 -0.19 2.45
C ILE A 71 3.64 -0.70 3.13
N VAL A 72 2.67 -1.14 2.34
CA VAL A 72 1.37 -1.61 2.83
C VAL A 72 1.17 -3.08 2.47
N PHE A 73 0.93 -3.88 3.51
CA PHE A 73 0.65 -5.31 3.41
C PHE A 73 -0.63 -5.67 4.14
N VAL A 74 -1.25 -6.75 3.71
CA VAL A 74 -2.27 -7.48 4.48
C VAL A 74 -1.60 -8.71 5.07
N LEU A 75 -1.64 -8.87 6.38
CA LEU A 75 -1.15 -10.12 6.98
C LEU A 75 -2.11 -11.27 6.62
N PRO A 76 -1.59 -12.45 6.25
CA PRO A 76 -2.42 -13.63 6.04
C PRO A 76 -3.09 -14.05 7.36
N PRO A 77 -4.20 -14.80 7.30
CA PRO A 77 -4.79 -15.45 8.48
C PRO A 77 -3.76 -16.27 9.26
N GLU A 78 -3.85 -16.30 10.60
CA GLU A 78 -2.88 -16.95 11.49
C GLU A 78 -2.67 -18.45 11.21
N ASP A 79 -3.68 -19.11 10.64
CA ASP A 79 -3.68 -20.53 10.26
C ASP A 79 -3.09 -20.81 8.86
N THR A 80 -2.63 -19.78 8.15
CA THR A 80 -2.08 -19.94 6.81
C THR A 80 -0.72 -20.65 6.85
N SER A 81 -0.65 -21.84 6.25
CA SER A 81 0.61 -22.58 6.09
C SER A 81 1.63 -21.78 5.26
N PRO A 82 2.88 -21.60 5.75
CA PRO A 82 3.92 -20.85 5.05
C PRO A 82 4.26 -21.41 3.65
N GLU A 83 4.03 -22.71 3.45
CA GLU A 83 4.43 -23.45 2.25
C GLU A 83 3.57 -23.11 1.02
N HIS A 84 2.45 -22.41 1.21
CA HIS A 84 1.49 -22.06 0.15
C HIS A 84 1.19 -20.55 0.08
N ILE A 85 2.02 -19.71 0.70
CA ILE A 85 1.80 -18.25 0.70
C ILE A 85 2.27 -17.65 -0.63
N ASP A 86 1.31 -17.19 -1.44
CA ASP A 86 1.59 -16.25 -2.51
C ASP A 86 1.78 -14.84 -1.93
N ALA A 87 3.03 -14.41 -1.77
CA ALA A 87 3.39 -13.12 -1.19
C ALA A 87 2.79 -11.92 -1.95
N PHE A 88 2.56 -12.04 -3.26
CA PHE A 88 2.01 -10.94 -4.06
C PHE A 88 0.53 -10.68 -3.78
N LYS A 89 -0.21 -11.69 -3.31
CA LYS A 89 -1.61 -11.53 -2.89
C LYS A 89 -1.76 -10.63 -1.66
N TYR A 90 -0.72 -10.59 -0.83
CA TYR A 90 -0.70 -9.88 0.45
C TYR A 90 -0.01 -8.51 0.35
N TRP A 91 0.63 -8.23 -0.78
CA TRP A 91 1.22 -6.93 -1.10
C TRP A 91 0.16 -5.97 -1.65
N ILE A 92 -0.11 -4.88 -0.94
CA ILE A 92 -1.11 -3.88 -1.35
C ILE A 92 -0.48 -2.73 -2.13
N GLY A 93 0.73 -2.31 -1.74
CA GLY A 93 1.45 -1.31 -2.50
C GLY A 93 2.63 -0.67 -1.78
N THR A 94 3.46 -0.01 -2.58
CA THR A 94 4.53 0.92 -2.16
C THR A 94 4.52 2.14 -3.07
N TRP A 95 5.22 3.19 -2.65
CA TRP A 95 5.58 4.26 -3.55
C TRP A 95 6.79 3.86 -4.43
N VAL A 96 6.77 4.23 -5.71
CA VAL A 96 7.84 3.98 -6.71
C VAL A 96 9.15 4.58 -6.17
N PRO A 97 10.28 3.81 -6.12
CA PRO A 97 10.92 3.16 -7.27
C PRO A 97 10.62 1.66 -7.43
N TYR A 98 9.95 1.04 -6.47
CA TYR A 98 9.77 -0.41 -6.39
C TYR A 98 8.64 -0.96 -7.27
N SER A 99 8.28 -0.26 -8.35
CA SER A 99 7.56 -0.91 -9.45
C SER A 99 8.48 -1.97 -10.02
N GLY A 100 8.45 -3.16 -9.40
CA GLY A 100 9.09 -4.34 -9.96
C GLY A 100 8.63 -4.43 -11.40
N GLU A 101 9.58 -4.53 -12.32
CA GLU A 101 9.24 -5.08 -13.62
C GLU A 101 8.41 -6.34 -13.39
N PRO A 102 7.31 -6.54 -14.15
CA PRO A 102 6.51 -7.74 -13.99
C PRO A 102 7.45 -8.94 -14.11
N ILE A 103 7.57 -9.73 -13.04
CA ILE A 103 8.35 -10.97 -13.05
C ILE A 103 7.55 -11.98 -13.91
N THR A 104 7.66 -11.85 -15.23
CA THR A 104 7.21 -12.84 -16.22
C THR A 104 8.39 -13.68 -16.69
N SER A 105 9.30 -14.02 -15.78
CA SER A 105 10.38 -14.98 -15.96
C SER A 105 10.73 -15.40 -14.54
N PHE A 106 10.52 -16.62 -14.05
CA PHE A 106 11.10 -17.85 -14.57
C PHE A 106 10.18 -19.05 -14.24
N LEU A 107 9.19 -19.32 -15.09
CA LEU A 107 8.82 -20.70 -15.38
C LEU A 107 9.65 -21.15 -16.57
N SER A 108 10.90 -21.55 -16.30
CA SER A 108 11.64 -22.45 -17.18
C SER A 108 12.00 -23.68 -16.37
N HIS A 109 11.00 -24.52 -16.12
CA HIS A 109 11.21 -25.86 -15.61
C HIS A 109 11.91 -26.70 -16.67
N ARG A 110 12.99 -27.38 -16.25
CA ARG A 110 13.61 -28.59 -16.84
C ARG A 110 14.23 -28.38 -18.23
N LYS A 111 15.45 -28.84 -18.51
CA LYS A 111 15.91 -30.21 -18.27
C LYS A 111 17.41 -30.30 -18.62
N THR A 112 18.29 -30.66 -17.71
CA THR A 112 19.47 -31.47 -18.06
C THR A 112 20.05 -32.14 -16.81
N GLU A 113 19.56 -33.33 -16.50
CA GLU A 113 20.34 -34.37 -15.83
C GLU A 113 20.57 -35.48 -16.85
N SER A 114 21.84 -35.77 -17.13
CA SER A 114 22.45 -37.11 -17.11
C SER A 114 23.91 -37.03 -17.57
N GLU A 115 24.84 -37.14 -16.61
CA GLU A 115 25.81 -38.26 -16.46
C GLU A 115 26.10 -39.11 -17.73
N ILE A 116 27.31 -39.52 -18.16
CA ILE A 116 28.63 -39.90 -17.60
C ILE A 116 29.62 -39.92 -18.81
N ALA A 117 30.91 -39.56 -18.68
CA ALA A 117 32.04 -40.51 -18.69
C ALA A 117 33.41 -39.79 -18.60
N VAL A 118 34.36 -40.47 -17.97
CA VAL A 118 35.60 -40.00 -17.33
C VAL A 118 36.85 -40.10 -18.27
N PRO A 119 38.12 -39.93 -17.82
CA PRO A 119 39.05 -38.88 -18.26
C PRO A 119 40.21 -39.43 -19.13
N SER A 120 41.14 -38.56 -19.57
CA SER A 120 42.57 -38.94 -19.67
C SER A 120 43.51 -37.74 -19.80
N LEU A 121 44.57 -37.80 -19.00
CA LEU A 121 45.75 -36.94 -19.00
C LEU A 121 46.60 -37.10 -20.27
N LYS A 122 47.20 -36.00 -20.72
CA LYS A 122 48.66 -35.87 -20.96
C LYS A 122 49.05 -34.41 -21.05
#